data_AF-A0ABC8RQH2-F1
#
_entry.id   AF-A0ABC8RQH2-F1
#
_cell.length_a   1.000
_cell.length_b   1.000
_cell.length_c   1.000
_cell.angle_alpha   90.00
_cell.angle_beta   90.00
_cell.angle_gamma   90.00
#
_symmetry.space_group_name_H-M   'P 1'
#
loop_
_entity.id
_entity.type
_entity.pdbx_description
1 polymer ?
#
loop_
_entity_poly.entity_id
_entity_poly.type
_entity_poly.pdbx_seq_one_letter_code
_entity_poly.pdbx_strand_id
1 'polypeptide(L)'
;MNFREVFLHSQALEGMTLSMILEAPNDEEVSLLLEIFGLCLTGGKEIHTATMSSILNLAKAFSSYEDEVLAKREELLQYAQGAIAGLKQNADIARIDFEVSNIRQNLDGMRPQQLSSDGDIKSSEATTLATAEDLKAACAQIQLCSRLEALLLKKKYLNNGDAPEIHAQKVDKLKILSESLVSSASKAETRIADHRGQKEEALNFRVTKTSEVSQLEKELAAEVEALEKQRDKLEAELKKVNTSLASAHARLHIAREERDQFDEASNQLLLHLKIKEDELSRSIASYRAEADVCNSFINFLEGTWVFHASYTEQKEKQVNDELERYEDYFVSLAVRLLSAYKDELGPSITSIRKLVENLKEYSTWFLLNVKGKEELHF
;
A
#
# COMPACT_ATOMS: atom_id res chain seq x y z
N MET A 1 -10.48 26.71 -12.64
CA MET A 1 -9.53 25.66 -12.20
C MET A 1 -8.27 26.37 -11.72
N ASN A 2 -7.91 26.21 -10.46
CA ASN A 2 -6.69 26.82 -9.91
C ASN A 2 -5.50 25.84 -10.05
N PHE A 3 -4.26 26.33 -9.94
CA PHE A 3 -3.06 25.50 -10.07
C PHE A 3 -3.05 24.31 -9.10
N ARG A 4 -3.51 24.54 -7.85
CA ARG A 4 -3.60 23.52 -6.81
C ARG A 4 -4.53 22.36 -7.20
N GLU A 5 -5.67 22.64 -7.82
CA GLU A 5 -6.59 21.61 -8.31
C GLU A 5 -5.96 20.78 -9.42
N VAL A 6 -5.26 21.41 -10.36
CA VAL A 6 -4.55 20.71 -11.44
C VAL A 6 -3.45 19.82 -10.86
N PHE A 7 -2.70 20.33 -9.89
CA PHE A 7 -1.66 19.59 -9.19
C PHE A 7 -2.22 18.36 -8.46
N LEU A 8 -3.33 18.52 -7.72
CA LEU A 8 -3.99 17.42 -7.01
C LEU A 8 -4.58 16.36 -7.95
N HIS A 9 -4.91 16.69 -9.21
CA HIS A 9 -5.34 15.70 -10.21
C HIS A 9 -4.18 15.01 -10.93
N SER A 10 -3.02 15.65 -11.01
CA SER A 10 -1.82 15.10 -11.65
C SER A 10 -1.17 14.00 -10.81
N GLN A 11 -0.19 13.26 -11.34
CA GLN A 11 0.68 12.35 -10.55
C GLN A 11 1.97 13.04 -10.06
N ALA A 12 2.00 14.37 -10.00
CA ALA A 12 3.24 15.11 -9.71
C ALA A 12 3.76 14.85 -8.29
N LEU A 13 2.87 14.80 -7.28
CA LEU A 13 3.26 14.56 -5.88
C LEU A 13 3.86 13.15 -5.71
N GLU A 14 3.23 12.18 -6.36
CA GLU A 14 3.66 10.79 -6.40
C GLU A 14 5.03 10.69 -7.09
N GLY A 15 5.18 11.30 -8.27
CA GLY A 15 6.46 11.34 -9.00
C GLY A 15 7.59 11.98 -8.20
N MET A 16 7.33 13.10 -7.53
CA MET A 16 8.30 13.74 -6.63
C MET A 16 8.72 12.81 -5.49
N THR A 17 7.76 12.08 -4.91
CA THR A 17 8.05 11.11 -3.83
C THR A 17 8.90 9.95 -4.34
N LEU A 18 8.63 9.43 -5.54
CA LEU A 18 9.45 8.38 -6.14
C LEU A 18 10.88 8.87 -6.40
N SER A 19 11.05 10.10 -6.90
CA SER A 19 12.36 10.71 -7.07
C SER A 19 13.14 10.79 -5.74
N MET A 20 12.48 11.13 -4.64
CA MET A 20 13.12 11.17 -3.31
C MET A 20 13.54 9.79 -2.79
N ILE A 21 12.77 8.74 -3.13
CA ILE A 21 13.12 7.36 -2.75
C ILE A 21 14.33 6.88 -3.57
N LEU A 22 14.40 7.27 -4.84
CA LEU A 22 15.51 6.93 -5.72
C LEU A 22 16.79 7.70 -5.39
N GLU A 23 16.66 8.98 -5.06
CA GLU A 23 17.76 9.86 -4.71
C GLU A 23 17.39 10.67 -3.46
N ALA A 24 18.14 10.46 -2.38
CA ALA A 24 17.83 11.08 -1.10
C ALA A 24 17.86 12.61 -1.20
N PRO A 25 16.80 13.31 -0.79
CA PRO A 25 16.71 14.76 -0.89
C PRO A 25 17.67 15.44 0.10
N ASN A 26 18.15 16.63 -0.25
CA ASN A 26 18.93 17.48 0.64
C ASN A 26 18.03 18.26 1.64
N ASP A 27 18.64 18.94 2.62
CA ASP A 27 17.91 19.63 3.69
C ASP A 27 16.95 20.75 3.18
N GLU A 28 17.33 21.44 2.09
CA GLU A 28 16.48 22.47 1.47
C GLU A 28 15.28 21.84 0.76
N GLU A 29 15.51 20.74 0.03
CA GLU A 29 14.45 19.97 -0.63
C GLU A 29 13.48 19.37 0.38
N VAL A 30 13.97 18.81 1.49
CA VAL A 30 13.14 18.30 2.59
C VAL A 30 12.23 19.40 3.15
N SER A 31 12.77 20.60 3.34
CA SER A 31 11.99 21.75 3.84
C SER A 31 10.89 22.16 2.87
N LEU A 32 11.22 22.28 1.58
CA LEU A 32 10.25 22.62 0.53
C LEU A 32 9.16 21.55 0.37
N LEU A 33 9.53 20.28 0.44
CA LEU A 33 8.59 19.16 0.30
C LEU A 33 7.65 19.04 1.49
N LEU A 34 8.09 19.38 2.70
CA LEU A 34 7.19 19.46 3.86
C LEU A 34 6.12 20.54 3.67
N GLU A 35 6.45 21.67 3.04
CA GLU A 35 5.44 22.68 2.68
C GLU A 35 4.46 22.16 1.63
N ILE A 36 4.95 21.46 0.60
CA ILE A 36 4.11 20.83 -0.43
C ILE A 36 3.19 19.78 0.20
N PHE A 37 3.69 18.96 1.14
CA PHE A 37 2.89 17.99 1.88
C PHE A 37 1.82 18.68 2.71
N GLY A 38 2.13 19.79 3.37
CA GLY A 38 1.17 20.64 4.08
C GLY A 38 -0.01 21.10 3.21
N LEU A 39 0.24 21.33 1.93
CA LEU A 39 -0.77 21.79 0.98
C LEU A 39 -1.52 20.66 0.28
N CYS A 40 -0.94 19.45 0.20
CA CYS A 40 -1.41 18.38 -0.67
C CYS A 40 -1.82 17.09 0.04
N LEU A 41 -1.33 16.81 1.25
CA LEU A 41 -1.69 15.61 2.01
C LEU A 41 -2.84 15.91 2.98
N THR A 42 -3.66 14.90 3.24
CA THR A 42 -4.66 14.93 4.31
C THR A 42 -3.97 14.84 5.68
N GLY A 43 -4.64 15.32 6.73
CA GLY A 43 -4.09 15.29 8.09
C GLY A 43 -3.29 16.52 8.50
N GLY A 44 -2.71 16.45 9.70
CA GLY A 44 -1.94 17.54 10.32
C GLY A 44 -0.44 17.43 10.08
N LYS A 45 0.31 18.44 10.58
CA LYS A 45 1.78 18.50 10.44
C LYS A 45 2.49 17.24 10.91
N GLU A 46 1.98 16.59 11.96
CA GLU A 46 2.51 15.32 12.48
C GLU A 46 2.54 14.23 11.43
N ILE A 47 1.47 14.10 10.63
CA ILE A 47 1.36 13.13 9.54
C ILE A 47 2.35 13.50 8.44
N HIS A 48 2.45 14.77 8.08
CA HIS A 48 3.38 15.24 7.04
C HIS A 48 4.84 14.95 7.43
N THR A 49 5.22 15.21 8.68
CA THR A 49 6.56 14.91 9.20
C THR A 49 6.81 13.40 9.27
N ALA A 50 5.83 12.60 9.70
CA ALA A 50 5.94 11.14 9.73
C ALA A 50 6.08 10.52 8.33
N THR A 51 5.31 11.02 7.35
CA THR A 51 5.42 10.63 5.94
C THR A 51 6.80 10.98 5.38
N MET A 52 7.29 12.21 5.63
CA MET A 52 8.63 12.63 5.22
C MET A 52 9.72 11.75 5.84
N SER A 53 9.68 11.53 7.15
CA SER A 53 10.65 10.65 7.83
C SER A 53 10.64 9.24 7.27
N SER A 54 9.46 8.71 6.93
CA SER A 54 9.36 7.38 6.35
C SER A 54 9.92 7.34 4.92
N ILE A 55 9.68 8.35 4.09
CA ILE A 55 10.29 8.47 2.76
C ILE A 55 11.82 8.54 2.84
N LEU A 56 12.37 9.30 3.80
CA LEU A 56 13.82 9.34 4.02
C LEU A 56 14.40 7.98 4.43
N ASN A 57 13.67 7.22 5.27
CA ASN A 57 14.05 5.85 5.62
C ASN A 57 14.02 4.93 4.38
N LEU A 58 13.00 5.07 3.53
CA LEU A 58 12.92 4.33 2.26
C LEU A 58 14.10 4.68 1.35
N ALA A 59 14.41 5.96 1.18
CA ALA A 59 15.54 6.42 0.36
C ALA A 59 16.87 5.84 0.85
N LYS A 60 17.08 5.87 2.17
CA LYS A 60 18.27 5.28 2.80
C LYS A 60 18.35 3.78 2.52
N ALA A 61 17.25 3.05 2.67
CA ALA A 61 17.24 1.61 2.38
C ALA A 61 17.48 1.34 0.88
N PHE A 62 16.79 2.08 -0.01
CA PHE A 62 16.90 1.96 -1.47
C PHE A 62 18.30 2.26 -2.01
N SER A 63 19.07 3.13 -1.33
CA SER A 63 20.45 3.45 -1.70
C SER A 63 21.41 2.25 -1.61
N SER A 64 21.10 1.27 -0.76
CA SER A 64 21.90 0.06 -0.60
C SER A 64 21.43 -1.10 -1.50
N TYR A 65 20.33 -0.92 -2.23
CA TYR A 65 19.65 -1.98 -2.98
C TYR A 65 19.98 -1.94 -4.48
N GLU A 66 21.18 -2.35 -4.86
CA GLU A 66 21.61 -2.33 -6.27
C GLU A 66 21.20 -3.60 -7.04
N ASP A 67 21.27 -4.77 -6.41
CA ASP A 67 21.02 -6.06 -7.07
C ASP A 67 19.60 -6.57 -6.76
N GLU A 68 18.75 -6.71 -7.78
CA GLU A 68 17.41 -7.27 -7.63
C GLU A 68 17.43 -8.81 -7.57
N VAL A 69 16.96 -9.40 -6.48
CA VAL A 69 16.85 -10.88 -6.36
C VAL A 69 15.41 -11.35 -6.48
N LEU A 70 14.51 -10.93 -5.61
CA LEU A 70 13.11 -11.40 -5.57
C LEU A 70 12.08 -10.28 -5.76
N ALA A 71 12.33 -9.09 -5.19
CA ALA A 71 11.45 -7.93 -5.22
C ALA A 71 11.93 -6.88 -6.23
N LYS A 72 11.19 -6.64 -7.31
CA LYS A 72 11.61 -5.65 -8.32
C LYS A 72 11.48 -4.22 -7.80
N ARG A 73 12.47 -3.35 -8.05
CA ARG A 73 12.45 -1.94 -7.63
C ARG A 73 11.23 -1.20 -8.17
N GLU A 74 10.87 -1.45 -9.42
CA GLU A 74 9.68 -0.88 -10.06
C GLU A 74 8.39 -1.23 -9.30
N GLU A 75 8.23 -2.49 -8.89
CA GLU A 75 7.04 -2.92 -8.16
C GLU A 75 6.95 -2.25 -6.78
N LEU A 76 8.08 -2.14 -6.08
CA LEU A 76 8.15 -1.43 -4.80
C LEU A 76 7.81 0.06 -4.97
N LEU A 77 8.35 0.74 -5.99
CA LEU A 77 8.01 2.13 -6.28
C LEU A 77 6.52 2.32 -6.57
N GLN A 78 5.88 1.38 -7.26
CA GLN A 78 4.42 1.40 -7.46
C GLN A 78 3.64 1.29 -6.14
N TYR A 79 4.14 0.54 -5.15
CA TYR A 79 3.53 0.48 -3.83
C TYR A 79 3.67 1.82 -3.09
N ALA A 80 4.83 2.47 -3.18
CA ALA A 80 5.03 3.80 -2.61
C ALA A 80 4.12 4.85 -3.27
N GLN A 81 4.00 4.80 -4.59
CA GLN A 81 3.10 5.65 -5.36
C GLN A 81 1.64 5.50 -4.90
N GLY A 82 1.15 4.26 -4.77
CA GLY A 82 -0.21 3.99 -4.30
C GLY A 82 -0.49 4.51 -2.89
N ALA A 83 0.47 4.37 -1.97
CA ALA A 83 0.34 4.84 -0.60
C ALA A 83 0.28 6.38 -0.51
N ILE A 84 1.12 7.09 -1.28
CA ILE A 84 1.10 8.55 -1.35
C ILE A 84 -0.18 9.05 -2.00
N ALA A 85 -0.64 8.40 -3.07
CA ALA A 85 -1.92 8.71 -3.70
C ALA A 85 -3.08 8.60 -2.69
N GLY A 86 -3.06 7.60 -1.81
CA GLY A 86 -4.03 7.46 -0.72
C GLY A 86 -4.05 8.65 0.26
N LEU A 87 -2.88 9.15 0.65
CA LEU A 87 -2.76 10.30 1.56
C LEU A 87 -3.05 11.65 0.90
N LYS A 88 -3.06 11.71 -0.43
CA LYS A 88 -3.28 12.94 -1.18
C LYS A 88 -4.71 13.43 -1.05
N GLN A 89 -4.87 14.74 -0.89
CA GLN A 89 -6.18 15.39 -0.83
C GLN A 89 -6.94 15.20 -2.15
N ASN A 90 -8.20 14.78 -2.04
CA ASN A 90 -9.08 14.69 -3.18
C ASN A 90 -9.69 16.06 -3.50
N ALA A 91 -9.35 16.62 -4.68
CA ALA A 91 -9.90 17.90 -5.12
C ALA A 91 -11.42 17.85 -5.40
N ASP A 92 -11.97 16.69 -5.79
CA ASP A 92 -13.40 16.51 -5.96
C ASP A 92 -14.14 16.50 -4.61
N ILE A 93 -13.52 16.02 -3.52
CA ILE A 93 -14.12 16.13 -2.18
C ILE A 93 -14.29 17.60 -1.79
N ALA A 94 -13.26 18.43 -1.98
CA ALA A 94 -13.34 19.86 -1.70
C ALA A 94 -14.41 20.57 -2.53
N ARG A 95 -14.59 20.16 -3.80
CA ARG A 95 -15.68 20.66 -4.67
C ARG A 95 -17.05 20.22 -4.17
N ILE A 96 -17.19 18.96 -3.79
CA ILE A 96 -18.45 18.43 -3.24
C ILE A 96 -18.79 19.17 -1.96
N ASP A 97 -17.83 19.43 -1.06
CA ASP A 97 -18.06 20.17 0.18
C ASP A 97 -18.55 21.60 -0.06
N PHE A 98 -18.00 22.26 -1.08
CA PHE A 98 -18.48 23.57 -1.52
C PHE A 98 -19.92 23.51 -2.07
N GLU A 99 -20.22 22.53 -2.94
CA GLU A 99 -21.57 22.35 -3.49
C GLU A 99 -22.60 22.00 -2.40
N VAL A 100 -22.24 21.11 -1.47
CA VAL A 100 -23.04 20.73 -0.30
C VAL A 100 -23.34 21.95 0.55
N SER A 101 -22.33 22.78 0.84
CA SER A 101 -22.49 24.01 1.64
C SER A 101 -23.42 25.02 0.95
N ASN A 102 -23.26 25.19 -0.36
CA ASN A 102 -24.12 26.08 -1.16
C ASN A 102 -25.57 25.59 -1.20
N ILE A 103 -25.81 24.28 -1.38
CA ILE A 103 -27.15 23.70 -1.36
C ILE A 103 -27.80 23.87 0.03
N ARG A 104 -27.03 23.66 1.11
CA ARG A 104 -27.52 23.89 2.49
C ARG A 104 -27.94 25.34 2.71
N GLN A 105 -27.13 26.30 2.28
CA GLN A 105 -27.47 27.73 2.37
C GLN A 105 -28.75 28.07 1.59
N ASN A 106 -28.93 27.48 0.39
CA ASN A 106 -30.13 27.67 -0.41
C ASN A 106 -31.37 27.06 0.25
N LEU A 107 -31.26 25.86 0.84
CA LEU A 107 -32.34 25.22 1.59
C LEU A 107 -32.73 26.05 2.83
N ASP A 108 -31.74 26.63 3.52
CA ASP A 108 -31.98 27.51 4.66
C ASP A 108 -32.69 28.80 4.27
N GLY A 109 -32.34 29.40 3.13
CA GLY A 109 -33.02 30.58 2.58
C GLY A 109 -34.44 30.32 2.08
N MET A 110 -34.78 29.06 1.76
CA MET A 110 -36.12 28.64 1.32
C MET A 110 -37.06 28.24 2.48
N ARG A 111 -36.60 28.33 3.74
CA ARG A 111 -37.47 28.12 4.91
C ARG A 111 -38.54 29.22 4.94
N PRO A 112 -39.84 28.88 5.03
CA PRO A 112 -40.87 29.88 5.23
C PRO A 112 -40.63 30.61 6.56
N GLN A 113 -40.34 31.92 6.50
CA GLN A 113 -40.55 32.78 7.65
C GLN A 113 -42.04 32.66 8.00
N GLN A 114 -42.34 32.33 9.25
CA GLN A 114 -43.70 32.19 9.76
C GLN A 114 -44.56 33.34 9.24
N LEU A 115 -45.62 32.99 8.51
CA LEU A 115 -46.63 33.92 8.03
C LEU A 115 -47.17 34.68 9.24
N SER A 116 -46.79 35.96 9.37
CA SER A 116 -47.45 36.89 10.27
C SER A 116 -48.88 37.05 9.77
N SER A 117 -49.82 36.49 10.53
CA SER A 117 -51.25 36.74 10.41
C SER A 117 -51.51 38.24 10.46
N ASP A 118 -51.90 38.83 9.33
CA ASP A 118 -53.01 39.78 9.37
C ASP A 118 -53.78 39.72 8.04
N GLY A 119 -55.09 39.68 8.17
CA GLY A 119 -55.99 39.30 7.08
C GLY A 119 -56.20 40.40 6.05
N ASP A 120 -56.54 40.00 4.82
CA ASP A 120 -57.77 40.50 4.21
C ASP A 120 -58.22 39.60 3.04
N ILE A 121 -59.53 39.47 2.91
CA ILE A 121 -60.21 38.59 1.94
C ILE A 121 -60.24 39.28 0.57
N LYS A 122 -59.68 38.66 -0.49
CA LYS A 122 -60.16 38.81 -1.89
C LYS A 122 -59.52 37.86 -2.92
N SER A 123 -60.41 37.34 -3.79
CA SER A 123 -60.21 36.72 -5.12
C SER A 123 -59.71 35.27 -5.21
N SER A 124 -60.58 34.41 -5.77
CA SER A 124 -60.37 32.99 -6.08
C SER A 124 -59.23 32.72 -7.09
N GLU A 125 -58.86 33.67 -7.94
CA GLU A 125 -57.73 33.51 -8.89
C GLU A 125 -56.37 33.76 -8.23
N ALA A 126 -56.32 34.65 -7.23
CA ALA A 126 -55.11 34.94 -6.47
C ALA A 126 -54.73 33.77 -5.54
N THR A 127 -55.73 33.01 -5.07
CA THR A 127 -55.52 31.83 -4.22
C THR A 127 -54.93 30.66 -5.00
N THR A 128 -55.35 30.43 -6.25
CA THR A 128 -54.82 29.35 -7.11
C THR A 128 -53.42 29.61 -7.68
N LEU A 129 -53.03 30.88 -7.82
CA LEU A 129 -51.69 31.28 -8.26
C LEU A 129 -50.67 31.14 -7.12
N ALA A 130 -51.04 31.54 -5.91
CA ALA A 130 -50.22 31.37 -4.71
C ALA A 130 -49.90 29.88 -4.44
N THR A 131 -50.89 29.01 -4.60
CA THR A 131 -50.71 27.57 -4.36
C THR A 131 -49.87 26.90 -5.45
N ALA A 132 -49.96 27.35 -6.71
CA ALA A 132 -49.07 26.89 -7.80
C ALA A 132 -47.61 27.33 -7.62
N GLU A 133 -47.36 28.51 -7.04
CA GLU A 133 -46.02 28.97 -6.70
C GLU A 133 -45.44 28.24 -5.48
N ASP A 134 -46.25 27.96 -4.46
CA ASP A 134 -45.87 27.16 -3.30
C ASP A 134 -45.54 25.71 -3.68
N LEU A 135 -46.32 25.12 -4.59
CA LEU A 135 -46.05 23.83 -5.24
C LEU A 135 -44.68 23.79 -5.91
N LYS A 136 -44.37 24.84 -6.69
CA LYS A 136 -43.11 24.96 -7.41
C LYS A 136 -41.92 25.14 -6.46
N ALA A 137 -42.11 25.90 -5.39
CA ALA A 137 -41.11 26.06 -4.33
C ALA A 137 -40.85 24.73 -3.57
N ALA A 138 -41.90 23.97 -3.26
CA ALA A 138 -41.78 22.65 -2.66
C ALA A 138 -41.03 21.65 -3.56
N CYS A 139 -41.34 21.62 -4.87
CA CYS A 139 -40.62 20.82 -5.85
C CYS A 139 -39.14 21.20 -5.94
N ALA A 140 -38.81 22.50 -5.90
CA ALA A 140 -37.43 22.97 -5.89
C ALA A 140 -36.68 22.53 -4.61
N GLN A 141 -37.34 22.57 -3.44
CA GLN A 141 -36.77 22.06 -2.18
C GLN A 141 -36.48 20.56 -2.25
N ILE A 142 -37.39 19.75 -2.77
CA ILE A 142 -37.20 18.29 -2.93
C ILE A 142 -36.05 18.01 -3.90
N GLN A 143 -35.97 18.71 -5.03
CA GLN A 143 -34.86 18.54 -6.00
C GLN A 143 -33.49 18.89 -5.41
N LEU A 144 -33.41 19.96 -4.62
CA LEU A 144 -32.19 20.32 -3.90
C LEU A 144 -31.81 19.26 -2.86
N CYS A 145 -32.79 18.70 -2.15
CA CYS A 145 -32.59 17.60 -1.21
C CYS A 145 -32.04 16.34 -1.92
N SER A 146 -32.68 15.89 -3.01
CA SER A 146 -32.20 14.73 -3.77
C SER A 146 -30.79 14.94 -4.34
N ARG A 147 -30.46 16.16 -4.76
CA ARG A 147 -29.09 16.51 -5.21
C ARG A 147 -28.08 16.47 -4.05
N LEU A 148 -28.46 16.95 -2.87
CA LEU A 148 -27.63 16.92 -1.67
C LEU A 148 -27.29 15.48 -1.28
N GLU A 149 -28.28 14.59 -1.25
CA GLU A 149 -28.09 13.16 -0.98
C GLU A 149 -27.14 12.50 -1.98
N ALA A 150 -27.35 12.74 -3.28
CA ALA A 150 -26.49 12.19 -4.33
C ALA A 150 -25.02 12.65 -4.19
N LEU A 151 -24.80 13.92 -3.82
CA LEU A 151 -23.46 14.45 -3.58
C LEU A 151 -22.79 13.86 -2.33
N LEU A 152 -23.52 13.68 -1.23
CA LEU A 152 -23.02 13.04 -0.01
C LEU A 152 -22.68 11.56 -0.23
N LEU A 153 -23.53 10.82 -0.95
CA LEU A 153 -23.24 9.45 -1.36
C LEU A 153 -22.01 9.39 -2.27
N LYS A 154 -21.87 10.31 -3.24
CA LYS A 154 -20.67 10.40 -4.07
C LYS A 154 -19.42 10.66 -3.22
N LYS A 155 -19.48 11.55 -2.23
CA LYS A 155 -18.38 11.83 -1.29
C LYS A 155 -17.99 10.60 -0.47
N LYS A 156 -18.96 9.80 -0.05
CA LYS A 156 -18.75 8.56 0.73
C LYS A 156 -17.87 7.57 -0.01
N TYR A 157 -18.15 7.33 -1.29
CA TYR A 157 -17.47 6.31 -2.11
C TYR A 157 -16.20 6.79 -2.82
N LEU A 158 -15.87 8.10 -2.76
CA LEU A 158 -14.61 8.60 -3.30
C LEU A 158 -13.44 8.12 -2.44
N ASN A 159 -12.53 7.38 -3.07
CA ASN A 159 -11.32 6.85 -2.45
C ASN A 159 -10.10 7.10 -3.36
N ASN A 160 -8.98 7.52 -2.79
CA ASN A 160 -7.77 7.87 -3.55
C ASN A 160 -6.67 6.80 -3.50
N GLY A 161 -6.79 5.84 -2.57
CA GLY A 161 -5.79 4.80 -2.32
C GLY A 161 -6.34 3.40 -2.53
N ASP A 162 -5.53 2.42 -2.13
CA ASP A 162 -5.88 1.01 -2.20
C ASP A 162 -7.12 0.69 -1.33
N ALA A 163 -7.90 -0.29 -1.80
CA ALA A 163 -8.88 -0.95 -0.96
C ALA A 163 -8.18 -1.78 0.14
N PRO A 164 -8.82 -2.03 1.30
CA PRO A 164 -8.23 -2.80 2.40
C PRO A 164 -7.67 -4.16 1.97
N GLU A 165 -8.37 -4.85 1.07
CA GLU A 165 -7.96 -6.15 0.54
C GLU A 165 -6.70 -6.06 -0.30
N ILE A 166 -6.58 -5.03 -1.14
CA ILE A 166 -5.40 -4.80 -1.99
C ILE A 166 -4.20 -4.44 -1.12
N HIS A 167 -4.40 -3.58 -0.10
CA HIS A 167 -3.36 -3.24 0.86
C HIS A 167 -2.85 -4.48 1.61
N ALA A 168 -3.76 -5.29 2.15
CA ALA A 168 -3.41 -6.53 2.86
C ALA A 168 -2.62 -7.50 1.96
N GLN A 169 -3.04 -7.67 0.70
CA GLN A 169 -2.33 -8.52 -0.26
C GLN A 169 -0.89 -8.02 -0.54
N LYS A 170 -0.70 -6.70 -0.70
CA LYS A 170 0.64 -6.11 -0.90
C LYS A 170 1.54 -6.34 0.32
N VAL A 171 1.01 -6.12 1.53
CA VAL A 171 1.74 -6.34 2.79
C VAL A 171 2.09 -7.82 2.98
N ASP A 172 1.15 -8.73 2.76
CA ASP A 172 1.39 -10.18 2.90
C ASP A 172 2.44 -10.66 1.89
N LYS A 173 2.39 -10.16 0.65
CA LYS A 173 3.43 -10.47 -0.36
C LYS A 173 4.81 -10.00 0.13
N LEU A 174 4.93 -8.79 0.65
CA LEU A 174 6.21 -8.29 1.18
C LEU A 174 6.68 -9.06 2.42
N LYS A 175 5.77 -9.50 3.29
CA LYS A 175 6.09 -10.34 4.45
C LYS A 175 6.67 -11.69 4.02
N ILE A 176 6.02 -12.37 3.07
CA ILE A 176 6.50 -13.64 2.50
C ILE A 176 7.88 -13.46 1.84
N LEU A 177 8.07 -12.38 1.09
CA LEU A 177 9.36 -12.06 0.47
C LEU A 177 10.45 -11.81 1.52
N SER A 178 10.16 -11.01 2.55
CA SER A 178 11.08 -10.73 3.66
C SER A 178 11.49 -12.01 4.39
N GLU A 179 10.53 -12.86 4.77
CA GLU A 179 10.79 -14.15 5.41
C GLU A 179 11.64 -15.08 4.52
N SER A 180 11.35 -15.11 3.22
CA SER A 180 12.10 -15.92 2.25
C SER A 180 13.54 -15.43 2.08
N LEU A 181 13.76 -14.11 2.06
CA LEU A 181 15.08 -13.50 1.98
C LEU A 181 15.89 -13.76 3.25
N VAL A 182 15.29 -13.62 4.44
CA VAL A 182 15.92 -13.92 5.73
C VAL A 182 16.30 -15.41 5.83
N SER A 183 15.40 -16.31 5.43
CA SER A 183 15.66 -17.75 5.37
C SER A 183 16.80 -18.09 4.40
N SER A 184 16.82 -17.44 3.23
CA SER A 184 17.88 -17.62 2.23
C SER A 184 19.23 -17.08 2.72
N ALA A 185 19.24 -15.93 3.40
CA ALA A 185 20.44 -15.38 4.03
C ALA A 185 20.99 -16.31 5.11
N SER A 186 20.13 -16.82 6.00
CA SER A 186 20.53 -17.79 7.03
C SER A 186 21.12 -19.06 6.41
N LYS A 187 20.52 -19.58 5.33
CA LYS A 187 21.04 -20.74 4.61
C LYS A 187 22.39 -20.47 3.91
N ALA A 188 22.61 -19.25 3.43
CA ALA A 188 23.89 -18.85 2.88
C ALA A 188 24.95 -18.72 3.99
N GLU A 189 24.59 -18.19 5.16
CA GLU A 189 25.46 -18.08 6.34
C GLU A 189 25.93 -19.45 6.83
N THR A 190 25.04 -20.45 6.92
CA THR A 190 25.42 -21.82 7.30
C THR A 190 26.41 -22.41 6.30
N ARG A 191 26.20 -22.18 4.99
CA ARG A 191 27.14 -22.65 3.94
C ARG A 191 28.50 -21.97 4.04
N ILE A 192 28.55 -20.68 4.37
CA ILE A 192 29.82 -19.98 4.62
C ILE A 192 30.54 -20.59 5.82
N ALA A 193 29.83 -20.85 6.92
CA ALA A 193 30.41 -21.47 8.10
C ALA A 193 31.00 -22.86 7.78
N ASP A 194 30.25 -23.68 7.03
CA ASP A 194 30.70 -24.99 6.58
C ASP A 194 31.96 -24.89 5.70
N HIS A 195 31.96 -23.99 4.72
CA HIS A 195 33.12 -23.77 3.85
C HIS A 195 34.35 -23.24 4.61
N ARG A 196 34.15 -22.40 5.63
CA ARG A 196 35.23 -21.96 6.52
C ARG A 196 35.81 -23.12 7.32
N GLY A 197 34.96 -24.00 7.85
CA GLY A 197 35.40 -25.22 8.53
C GLY A 197 36.23 -26.13 7.61
N GLN A 198 35.73 -26.40 6.41
CA GLN A 198 36.47 -27.19 5.40
C GLN A 198 37.83 -26.57 5.04
N LYS A 199 37.90 -25.23 4.93
CA LYS A 199 39.15 -24.52 4.66
C LYS A 199 40.14 -24.64 5.81
N GLU A 200 39.67 -24.53 7.04
CA GLU A 200 40.51 -24.71 8.24
C GLU A 200 41.05 -26.13 8.35
N GLU A 201 40.22 -27.15 8.10
CA GLU A 201 40.65 -28.55 8.03
C GLU A 201 41.71 -28.77 6.95
N ALA A 202 41.51 -28.22 5.74
CA ALA A 202 42.48 -28.31 4.66
C ALA A 202 43.82 -27.63 5.00
N LEU A 203 43.77 -26.48 5.70
CA LEU A 203 44.98 -25.78 6.16
C LEU A 203 45.73 -26.60 7.22
N ASN A 204 45.02 -27.16 8.21
CA ASN A 204 45.63 -28.01 9.24
C ASN A 204 46.23 -29.28 8.63
N PHE A 205 45.53 -29.91 7.69
CA PHE A 205 46.05 -31.07 6.97
C PHE A 205 47.33 -30.71 6.21
N ARG A 206 47.35 -29.59 5.48
CA ARG A 206 48.55 -29.13 4.77
C ARG A 206 49.73 -28.94 5.72
N VAL A 207 49.55 -28.21 6.82
CA VAL A 207 50.63 -27.97 7.80
C VAL A 207 51.17 -29.28 8.36
N THR A 208 50.29 -30.19 8.75
CA THR A 208 50.66 -31.52 9.26
C THR A 208 51.45 -32.29 8.20
N LYS A 209 50.93 -32.36 6.97
CA LYS A 209 51.55 -33.12 5.90
C LYS A 209 52.90 -32.56 5.46
N THR A 210 53.03 -31.25 5.34
CA THR A 210 54.31 -30.57 5.05
C THR A 210 55.33 -30.86 6.15
N SER A 211 54.92 -30.88 7.42
CA SER A 211 55.83 -31.20 8.53
C SER A 211 56.32 -32.64 8.50
N GLU A 212 55.44 -33.62 8.21
CA GLU A 212 55.79 -35.03 8.03
C GLU A 212 56.79 -35.22 6.89
N VAL A 213 56.49 -34.65 5.72
CA VAL A 213 57.36 -34.76 4.53
C VAL A 213 58.70 -34.07 4.76
N SER A 214 58.72 -32.91 5.42
CA SER A 214 59.97 -32.21 5.77
C SER A 214 60.82 -33.01 6.76
N GLN A 215 60.20 -33.69 7.72
CA GLN A 215 60.90 -34.55 8.66
C GLN A 215 61.52 -35.76 7.95
N LEU A 216 60.74 -36.42 7.07
CA LEU A 216 61.26 -37.51 6.22
C LEU A 216 62.42 -37.04 5.34
N GLU A 217 62.33 -35.85 4.74
CA GLU A 217 63.41 -35.27 3.93
C GLU A 217 64.70 -35.09 4.74
N LYS A 218 64.61 -34.61 5.99
CA LYS A 218 65.76 -34.45 6.89
C LYS A 218 66.38 -35.78 7.30
N GLU A 219 65.54 -36.77 7.65
CA GLU A 219 66.00 -38.11 8.02
C GLU A 219 66.73 -38.78 6.86
N LEU A 220 66.16 -38.70 5.65
CA LEU A 220 66.80 -39.25 4.46
C LEU A 220 68.09 -38.50 4.10
N ALA A 221 68.14 -37.18 4.28
CA ALA A 221 69.36 -36.39 4.07
C ALA A 221 70.48 -36.76 5.06
N ALA A 222 70.14 -36.97 6.34
CA ALA A 222 71.09 -37.41 7.36
C ALA A 222 71.57 -38.85 7.11
N GLU A 223 70.67 -39.74 6.68
CA GLU A 223 71.02 -41.10 6.26
C GLU A 223 71.97 -41.05 5.05
N VAL A 224 71.70 -40.19 4.06
CA VAL A 224 72.60 -39.95 2.93
C VAL A 224 73.97 -39.49 3.43
N GLU A 225 74.07 -38.47 4.28
CA GLU A 225 75.35 -37.97 4.81
C GLU A 225 76.13 -39.06 5.57
N ALA A 226 75.43 -39.90 6.34
CA ALA A 226 76.04 -41.04 7.04
C ALA A 226 76.53 -42.13 6.06
N LEU A 227 75.72 -42.43 5.03
CA LEU A 227 76.07 -43.34 3.95
C LEU A 227 77.20 -42.79 3.07
N GLU A 228 77.34 -41.47 2.92
CA GLU A 228 78.46 -40.82 2.22
C GLU A 228 79.79 -41.03 2.98
N LYS A 229 79.78 -40.88 4.30
CA LYS A 229 80.96 -41.18 5.14
C LYS A 229 81.35 -42.66 5.07
N GLN A 230 80.39 -43.57 4.84
CA GLN A 230 80.65 -44.99 4.58
C GLN A 230 81.02 -45.29 3.11
N ARG A 231 80.50 -44.53 2.14
CA ARG A 231 80.76 -44.60 0.70
C ARG A 231 82.24 -44.37 0.40
N ASP A 232 82.87 -43.41 1.06
CA ASP A 232 84.32 -43.15 0.91
C ASP A 232 85.18 -44.37 1.32
N LYS A 233 84.60 -45.33 2.08
CA LYS A 233 85.20 -46.64 2.40
C LYS A 233 84.82 -47.76 1.41
N LEU A 234 83.66 -47.70 0.76
CA LEU A 234 83.08 -48.74 -0.11
C LEU A 234 83.19 -48.44 -1.62
N GLU A 235 83.80 -47.34 -2.01
CA GLU A 235 84.15 -46.93 -3.39
C GLU A 235 84.90 -48.03 -4.20
N ALA A 236 85.37 -49.08 -3.50
CA ALA A 236 85.90 -50.31 -4.08
C ALA A 236 84.84 -51.36 -4.52
N GLU A 237 83.65 -51.43 -3.91
CA GLU A 237 82.51 -52.32 -4.28
C GLU A 237 81.50 -51.66 -5.26
N LEU A 238 81.79 -50.42 -5.62
CA LEU A 238 81.03 -49.39 -6.34
C LEU A 238 80.26 -49.80 -7.61
N LYS A 239 80.70 -50.83 -8.34
CA LYS A 239 80.03 -51.25 -9.59
C LYS A 239 78.66 -51.91 -9.36
N LYS A 240 78.46 -52.60 -8.23
CA LYS A 240 77.21 -53.30 -7.89
C LYS A 240 76.20 -52.37 -7.18
N VAL A 241 76.69 -51.30 -6.56
CA VAL A 241 75.90 -50.28 -5.84
C VAL A 241 75.21 -49.30 -6.80
N ASN A 242 75.71 -49.15 -8.03
CA ASN A 242 75.19 -48.18 -9.00
C ASN A 242 73.70 -48.41 -9.38
N THR A 243 73.22 -49.66 -9.37
CA THR A 243 71.80 -49.99 -9.57
C THR A 243 70.93 -49.65 -8.36
N SER A 244 71.49 -49.70 -7.14
CA SER A 244 70.76 -49.33 -5.91
C SER A 244 70.74 -47.81 -5.69
N LEU A 245 71.79 -47.08 -6.08
CA LEU A 245 71.84 -45.61 -6.07
C LEU A 245 70.78 -45.00 -6.99
N ALA A 246 70.62 -45.55 -8.20
CA ALA A 246 69.57 -45.14 -9.12
C ALA A 246 68.17 -45.32 -8.52
N SER A 247 67.95 -46.39 -7.74
CA SER A 247 66.70 -46.63 -7.02
C SER A 247 66.46 -45.63 -5.87
N ALA A 248 67.49 -45.25 -5.10
CA ALA A 248 67.36 -44.26 -4.04
C ALA A 248 67.12 -42.83 -4.58
N HIS A 249 67.81 -42.44 -5.66
CA HIS A 249 67.56 -41.18 -6.35
C HIS A 249 66.15 -41.12 -6.95
N ALA A 250 65.67 -42.21 -7.55
CA ALA A 250 64.30 -42.28 -8.06
C ALA A 250 63.27 -42.10 -6.94
N ARG A 251 63.48 -42.73 -5.77
CA ARG A 251 62.58 -42.58 -4.61
C ARG A 251 62.57 -41.15 -4.04
N LEU A 252 63.72 -40.50 -3.95
CA LEU A 252 63.82 -39.09 -3.52
C LEU A 252 63.18 -38.13 -4.53
N HIS A 253 63.32 -38.41 -5.83
CA HIS A 253 62.66 -37.63 -6.89
C HIS A 253 61.14 -37.76 -6.80
N ILE A 254 60.62 -38.98 -6.64
CA ILE A 254 59.19 -39.25 -6.49
C ILE A 254 58.63 -38.50 -5.27
N ALA A 255 59.29 -38.59 -4.10
CA ALA A 255 58.84 -37.90 -2.90
C ALA A 255 58.81 -36.36 -3.05
N ARG A 256 59.74 -35.78 -3.83
CA ARG A 256 59.75 -34.35 -4.13
C ARG A 256 58.63 -33.95 -5.09
N GLU A 257 58.42 -34.74 -6.14
CA GLU A 257 57.30 -34.51 -7.07
C GLU A 257 55.95 -34.66 -6.38
N GLU A 258 55.78 -35.65 -5.49
CA GLU A 258 54.56 -35.83 -4.70
C GLU A 258 54.27 -34.63 -3.80
N ARG A 259 55.32 -34.05 -3.17
CA ARG A 259 55.18 -32.81 -2.39
C ARG A 259 54.74 -31.66 -3.27
N ASP A 260 55.40 -31.44 -4.40
CA ASP A 260 55.12 -30.30 -5.26
C ASP A 260 53.71 -30.41 -5.88
N GLN A 261 53.27 -31.62 -6.26
CA GLN A 261 51.91 -31.89 -6.73
C GLN A 261 50.87 -31.69 -5.63
N PHE A 262 51.18 -32.09 -4.39
CA PHE A 262 50.31 -31.89 -3.25
C PHE A 262 50.11 -30.40 -2.94
N ASP A 263 51.20 -29.63 -2.93
CA ASP A 263 51.16 -28.19 -2.67
C ASP A 263 50.33 -27.46 -3.74
N GLU A 264 50.50 -27.81 -5.01
CA GLU A 264 49.72 -27.25 -6.12
C GLU A 264 48.22 -27.59 -5.99
N ALA A 265 47.87 -28.86 -5.77
CA ALA A 265 46.48 -29.28 -5.60
C ALA A 265 45.83 -28.62 -4.37
N SER A 266 46.57 -28.50 -3.26
CA SER A 266 46.10 -27.85 -2.04
C SER A 266 45.87 -26.35 -2.24
N ASN A 267 46.75 -25.65 -2.97
CA ASN A 267 46.58 -24.24 -3.31
C ASN A 267 45.35 -24.00 -4.18
N GLN A 268 45.10 -24.88 -5.17
CA GLN A 268 43.90 -24.80 -6.01
C GLN A 268 42.61 -24.97 -5.20
N LEU A 269 42.58 -25.91 -4.25
CA LEU A 269 41.44 -26.12 -3.36
C LEU A 269 41.15 -24.88 -2.49
N LEU A 270 42.19 -24.29 -1.89
CA LEU A 270 42.05 -23.09 -1.07
C LEU A 270 41.53 -21.90 -1.87
N LEU A 271 42.00 -21.74 -3.11
CA LEU A 271 41.57 -20.68 -4.00
C LEU A 271 40.09 -20.83 -4.39
N HIS A 272 39.66 -22.05 -4.72
CA HIS A 272 38.25 -22.34 -5.01
C HIS A 272 37.33 -22.05 -3.81
N LEU A 273 37.71 -22.48 -2.61
CA LEU A 273 36.95 -22.18 -1.38
C LEU A 273 36.86 -20.67 -1.11
N LYS A 274 37.94 -19.91 -1.40
CA LYS A 274 37.94 -18.46 -1.24
C LYS A 274 36.98 -17.77 -2.20
N ILE A 275 36.99 -18.14 -3.48
CA ILE A 275 36.05 -17.58 -4.48
C ILE A 275 34.59 -17.81 -4.05
N LYS A 276 34.26 -19.02 -3.58
CA LYS A 276 32.91 -19.34 -3.12
C LYS A 276 32.49 -18.58 -1.86
N GLU A 277 33.41 -18.38 -0.91
CA GLU A 277 33.18 -17.54 0.27
C GLU A 277 32.84 -16.09 -0.13
N ASP A 278 33.60 -15.51 -1.07
CA ASP A 278 33.41 -14.12 -1.51
C ASP A 278 32.10 -13.94 -2.30
N GLU A 279 31.73 -14.92 -3.13
CA GLU A 279 30.45 -14.96 -3.86
C GLU A 279 29.25 -14.98 -2.89
N LEU A 280 29.26 -15.89 -1.91
CA LEU A 280 28.20 -15.98 -0.91
C LEU A 280 28.12 -14.74 -0.02
N SER A 281 29.27 -14.15 0.33
CA SER A 281 29.32 -12.91 1.13
C SER A 281 28.65 -11.75 0.39
N ARG A 282 28.86 -11.64 -0.93
CA ARG A 282 28.17 -10.65 -1.77
C ARG A 282 26.67 -10.89 -1.80
N SER A 283 26.22 -12.13 -1.99
CA SER A 283 24.79 -12.47 -1.97
C SER A 283 24.11 -12.17 -0.64
N ILE A 284 24.76 -12.42 0.50
CA ILE A 284 24.21 -12.07 1.82
C ILE A 284 24.02 -10.55 1.96
N ALA A 285 24.98 -9.76 1.48
CA ALA A 285 24.86 -8.30 1.50
C ALA A 285 23.64 -7.85 0.68
N SER A 286 23.45 -8.40 -0.52
CA SER A 286 22.27 -8.11 -1.37
C SER A 286 20.96 -8.55 -0.68
N TYR A 287 20.90 -9.75 -0.11
CA TYR A 287 19.69 -10.23 0.59
C TYR A 287 19.32 -9.38 1.80
N ARG A 288 20.31 -8.93 2.58
CA ARG A 288 20.07 -8.07 3.74
C ARG A 288 19.60 -6.68 3.33
N ALA A 289 20.25 -6.08 2.33
CA ALA A 289 19.83 -4.79 1.79
C ALA A 289 18.37 -4.85 1.26
N GLU A 290 18.03 -5.91 0.52
CA GLU A 290 16.67 -6.13 0.01
C GLU A 290 15.66 -6.35 1.15
N ALA A 291 16.02 -7.13 2.17
CA ALA A 291 15.17 -7.35 3.34
C ALA A 291 14.91 -6.05 4.14
N ASP A 292 15.95 -5.23 4.34
CA ASP A 292 15.85 -3.92 5.01
C ASP A 292 14.96 -2.95 4.22
N VAL A 293 15.05 -2.99 2.88
CA VAL A 293 14.14 -2.27 1.98
C VAL A 293 12.70 -2.75 2.16
N CYS A 294 12.44 -4.06 2.05
CA CYS A 294 11.10 -4.62 2.23
C CYS A 294 10.51 -4.22 3.59
N ASN A 295 11.31 -4.29 4.66
CA ASN A 295 10.86 -3.96 6.01
C ASN A 295 10.55 -2.46 6.16
N SER A 296 11.35 -1.60 5.52
CA SER A 296 11.08 -0.16 5.46
C SER A 296 9.78 0.12 4.69
N PHE A 297 9.52 -0.61 3.60
CA PHE A 297 8.26 -0.54 2.85
C PHE A 297 7.07 -1.01 3.68
N ILE A 298 7.20 -2.09 4.45
CA ILE A 298 6.15 -2.54 5.38
C ILE A 298 5.84 -1.43 6.38
N ASN A 299 6.85 -0.88 7.05
CA ASN A 299 6.66 0.20 8.03
C ASN A 299 6.01 1.45 7.40
N PHE A 300 6.42 1.82 6.18
CA PHE A 300 5.83 2.94 5.45
C PHE A 300 4.38 2.67 5.07
N LEU A 301 4.07 1.49 4.52
CA LEU A 301 2.73 1.11 4.12
C LEU A 301 1.81 1.01 5.34
N GLU A 302 2.23 0.35 6.42
CA GLU A 302 1.45 0.24 7.65
C GLU A 302 1.26 1.62 8.31
N GLY A 303 2.31 2.45 8.38
CA GLY A 303 2.23 3.80 8.94
C GLY A 303 1.31 4.73 8.15
N THR A 304 1.44 4.75 6.81
CA THR A 304 0.56 5.55 5.95
C THR A 304 -0.86 5.01 5.92
N TRP A 305 -1.04 3.68 6.01
CA TRP A 305 -2.36 3.06 6.11
C TRP A 305 -3.09 3.45 7.38
N VAL A 306 -2.43 3.49 8.54
CA VAL A 306 -3.06 3.96 9.79
C VAL A 306 -3.64 5.37 9.61
N PHE A 307 -2.91 6.28 8.96
CA PHE A 307 -3.40 7.64 8.69
C PHE A 307 -4.53 7.65 7.66
N HIS A 308 -4.39 6.90 6.56
CA HIS A 308 -5.40 6.80 5.52
C HIS A 308 -6.70 6.18 6.05
N ALA A 309 -6.62 5.10 6.81
CA ALA A 309 -7.74 4.39 7.41
C ALA A 309 -8.44 5.28 8.44
N SER A 310 -7.69 5.92 9.34
CA SER A 310 -8.25 6.86 10.31
C SER A 310 -8.97 8.04 9.64
N TYR A 311 -8.36 8.63 8.61
CA TYR A 311 -9.00 9.70 7.84
C TYR A 311 -10.25 9.22 7.12
N THR A 312 -10.20 8.02 6.51
CA THR A 312 -11.34 7.45 5.77
C THR A 312 -12.49 7.12 6.71
N GLU A 313 -12.21 6.53 7.87
CA GLU A 313 -13.18 6.23 8.93
C GLU A 313 -13.80 7.53 9.48
N GLN A 314 -12.99 8.55 9.76
CA GLN A 314 -13.48 9.84 10.22
C GLN A 314 -14.35 10.54 9.16
N LYS A 315 -13.91 10.53 7.90
CA LYS A 315 -14.66 11.06 6.75
C LYS A 315 -15.99 10.32 6.61
N GLU A 316 -15.98 8.99 6.63
CA GLU A 316 -17.19 8.18 6.50
C GLU A 316 -18.15 8.43 7.65
N LYS A 317 -17.66 8.48 8.89
CA LYS A 317 -18.45 8.84 10.07
C LYS A 317 -19.08 10.22 9.91
N GLN A 318 -18.30 11.24 9.53
CA GLN A 318 -18.82 12.58 9.30
C GLN A 318 -19.90 12.61 8.21
N VAL A 319 -19.68 11.91 7.09
CA VAL A 319 -20.66 11.85 5.99
C VAL A 319 -21.93 11.10 6.43
N ASN A 320 -21.81 10.04 7.22
CA ASN A 320 -22.96 9.32 7.78
C ASN A 320 -23.74 10.19 8.77
N ASP A 321 -23.07 10.90 9.68
CA ASP A 321 -23.71 11.85 10.60
C ASP A 321 -24.42 12.98 9.82
N GLU A 322 -23.85 13.42 8.70
CA GLU A 322 -24.48 14.41 7.81
C GLU A 322 -25.67 13.84 7.04
N LEU A 323 -25.62 12.58 6.61
CA LEU A 323 -26.73 11.88 5.96
C LEU A 323 -27.88 11.64 6.93
N GLU A 324 -27.61 11.25 8.18
CA GLU A 324 -28.62 11.05 9.23
C GLU A 324 -29.35 12.37 9.56
N ARG A 325 -28.60 13.47 9.75
CA ARG A 325 -29.21 14.81 9.92
C ARG A 325 -30.02 15.25 8.71
N TYR A 326 -29.57 14.90 7.51
CA TYR A 326 -30.32 15.18 6.29
C TYR A 326 -31.59 14.34 6.20
N GLU A 327 -31.55 13.06 6.59
CA GLU A 327 -32.72 12.17 6.65
C GLU A 327 -33.78 12.76 7.59
N ASP A 328 -33.39 13.17 8.79
CA ASP A 328 -34.26 13.86 9.74
C ASP A 328 -34.89 15.12 9.14
N TYR A 329 -34.07 15.96 8.48
CA TYR A 329 -34.52 17.15 7.80
C TYR A 329 -35.53 16.82 6.69
N PHE A 330 -35.22 15.86 5.83
CA PHE A 330 -36.06 15.46 4.71
C PHE A 330 -37.40 14.88 5.18
N VAL A 331 -37.39 14.06 6.22
CA VAL A 331 -38.62 13.53 6.85
C VAL A 331 -39.46 14.67 7.41
N SER A 332 -38.86 15.62 8.13
CA SER A 332 -39.58 16.78 8.66
C SER A 332 -40.19 17.66 7.56
N LEU A 333 -39.45 17.84 6.46
CA LEU A 333 -39.88 18.56 5.27
C LEU A 333 -41.05 17.83 4.59
N ALA A 334 -40.93 16.53 4.37
CA ALA A 334 -41.98 15.71 3.77
C ALA A 334 -43.25 15.73 4.61
N VAL A 335 -43.15 15.59 5.94
CA VAL A 335 -44.30 15.70 6.85
C VAL A 335 -44.96 17.07 6.76
N ARG A 336 -44.16 18.16 6.77
CA ARG A 336 -44.68 19.53 6.66
C ARG A 336 -45.40 19.77 5.34
N LEU A 337 -44.79 19.37 4.22
CA LEU A 337 -45.39 19.51 2.90
C LEU A 337 -46.68 18.69 2.80
N LEU A 338 -46.64 17.39 3.13
CA LEU A 338 -47.82 16.51 3.06
C LEU A 338 -48.95 16.97 3.99
N SER A 339 -48.64 17.54 5.15
CA SER A 339 -49.65 18.11 6.05
C SER A 339 -50.28 19.36 5.45
N ALA A 340 -49.48 20.28 4.89
CA ALA A 340 -50.00 21.46 4.19
C ALA A 340 -50.92 21.08 3.02
N TYR A 341 -50.52 20.10 2.20
CA TYR A 341 -51.37 19.56 1.13
C TYR A 341 -52.66 18.94 1.66
N LYS A 342 -52.58 18.17 2.74
CA LYS A 342 -53.76 17.54 3.36
C LYS A 342 -54.76 18.61 3.81
N ASP A 343 -54.27 19.69 4.40
CA ASP A 343 -55.09 20.81 4.88
C ASP A 343 -55.70 21.61 3.72
N GLU A 344 -54.97 21.76 2.61
CA GLU A 344 -55.44 22.46 1.40
C GLU A 344 -56.44 21.63 0.57
N LEU A 345 -56.18 20.33 0.37
CA LEU A 345 -57.06 19.44 -0.38
C LEU A 345 -58.27 18.96 0.43
N GLY A 346 -58.17 18.94 1.77
CA GLY A 346 -59.22 18.44 2.67
C GLY A 346 -60.61 19.06 2.42
N PRO A 347 -60.74 20.39 2.36
CA PRO A 347 -62.00 21.07 2.07
C PRO A 347 -62.58 20.70 0.69
N SER A 348 -61.73 20.61 -0.33
CA SER A 348 -62.13 20.23 -1.71
C SER A 348 -62.60 18.77 -1.77
N ILE A 349 -61.89 17.85 -1.13
CA ILE A 349 -62.28 16.44 -1.03
C ILE A 349 -63.60 16.29 -0.28
N THR A 350 -63.80 17.05 0.81
CA THR A 350 -65.04 17.04 1.58
C THR A 350 -66.22 17.57 0.75
N SER A 351 -65.98 18.62 -0.03
CA SER A 351 -66.98 19.20 -0.94
C SER A 351 -67.39 18.22 -2.05
N ILE A 352 -66.42 17.53 -2.65
CA ILE A 352 -66.67 16.48 -3.65
C ILE A 352 -67.44 15.32 -3.03
N ARG A 353 -67.06 14.86 -1.82
CA ARG A 353 -67.76 13.79 -1.11
C ARG A 353 -69.23 14.13 -0.91
N LYS A 354 -69.51 15.35 -0.44
CA LYS A 354 -70.87 15.86 -0.26
C LYS A 354 -71.65 15.92 -1.58
N LEU A 355 -71.00 16.35 -2.67
CA LEU A 355 -71.60 16.36 -4.01
C LEU A 355 -71.95 14.94 -4.48
N VAL A 356 -71.05 13.98 -4.26
CA VAL A 356 -71.25 12.56 -4.61
C VAL A 356 -72.38 11.93 -3.78
N GLU A 357 -72.47 12.25 -2.49
CA GLU A 357 -73.58 11.82 -1.62
C GLU A 357 -74.92 12.37 -2.13
N ASN A 358 -75.00 13.66 -2.44
CA ASN A 358 -76.21 14.27 -3.02
C ASN A 358 -76.61 13.60 -4.35
N LEU A 359 -75.63 13.26 -5.21
CA LEU A 359 -75.89 12.56 -6.48
C LEU A 359 -76.37 11.12 -6.28
N LYS A 360 -75.88 10.42 -5.25
CA LYS A 360 -76.37 9.09 -4.87
C LYS A 360 -77.79 9.13 -4.33
N GLU A 361 -78.13 10.12 -3.51
CA GLU A 361 -79.51 10.33 -3.06
C GLU A 361 -80.44 10.60 -4.24
N TYR A 362 -80.01 11.44 -5.19
CA TYR A 362 -80.77 11.73 -6.39
C TYR A 362 -80.97 10.50 -7.29
N SER A 363 -79.94 9.67 -7.48
CA SER A 363 -80.06 8.43 -8.28
C SER A 363 -80.93 7.37 -7.59
N THR A 364 -80.88 7.30 -6.26
CA THR A 364 -81.74 6.40 -5.46
C THR A 364 -83.20 6.84 -5.53
N TRP A 365 -83.47 8.14 -5.41
CA TRP A 365 -84.80 8.74 -5.63
C TRP A 365 -85.32 8.48 -7.05
N PHE A 366 -84.45 8.61 -8.05
CA PHE A 366 -84.80 8.35 -9.45
C PHE A 366 -85.12 6.87 -9.70
N LEU A 367 -84.35 5.94 -9.13
CA LEU A 367 -84.59 4.49 -9.25
C LEU A 367 -85.87 4.03 -8.52
N LEU A 368 -86.19 4.60 -7.36
CA LEU A 368 -87.46 4.35 -6.64
C LEU A 368 -88.67 4.86 -7.43
N ASN A 369 -88.58 6.03 -8.07
CA ASN A 369 -89.64 6.57 -8.91
C ASN A 369 -89.81 5.85 -10.26
N VAL A 370 -88.75 5.21 -10.78
CA VAL A 370 -88.84 4.37 -11.98
C VAL A 370 -89.44 2.98 -11.64
N LYS A 371 -89.05 2.36 -10.52
CA LYS A 371 -89.71 1.12 -10.04
C LYS A 371 -91.17 1.32 -9.64
N GLY A 372 -91.51 2.46 -9.04
CA GLY A 372 -92.90 2.81 -8.73
C GLY A 372 -93.78 3.04 -9.96
N LYS A 373 -93.20 3.20 -11.16
CA LYS A 373 -93.94 3.28 -12.43
C LYS A 373 -94.12 1.93 -13.14
N GLU A 374 -93.34 0.89 -12.80
CA GLU A 374 -93.54 -0.46 -13.34
C GLU A 374 -94.64 -1.25 -12.59
N GLU A 375 -94.98 -0.89 -11.35
CA GLU A 375 -96.10 -1.52 -10.61
C GLU A 375 -97.48 -0.88 -10.86
N LEU A 376 -97.59 0.14 -11.73
CA LEU A 376 -98.84 0.83 -12.07
C LEU A 376 -99.35 0.57 -13.50
N HIS A 377 -98.79 -0.44 -14.17
CA HIS A 377 -99.36 -1.00 -15.40
C HIS A 377 -99.71 -2.48 -15.19
N PHE A 378 -100.80 -2.74 -14.47
CA PHE A 378 -101.58 -3.97 -14.55
C PHE A 378 -103.07 -3.63 -14.69
#